data_AF-A0A0G0GXQ9-F1
#
_entry.id   AF-A0A0G0GXQ9-F1
#
_cell.length_a   1.000
_cell.length_b   1.000
_cell.length_c   1.000
_cell.angle_alpha   90.00
_cell.angle_beta   90.00
_cell.angle_gamma   90.00
#
_symmetry.space_group_name_H-M   'P 1'
#
loop_
_entity.id
_entity.type
_entity.pdbx_description
1 polymer ?
#
loop_
_entity_poly.entity_id
_entity_poly.type
_entity_poly.pdbx_seq_one_letter_code
_entity_poly.pdbx_strand_id
1 'polypeptide(L)'
;MVNKQQLSITHIDNEIFEARFSFVKNDFIRENIKIYARYLTFLYSFGRKYNLHPDIVFSLYKDIIIYSAQIVEALCHYLISELIKNDEVENKILGREWRKVSLMNCKLLLPELEIQAGSYRVSTIIEKKVGKRFKNKINFKKLIDYCEHAGLPEMFIKRLSGFKDKRNKIHIGSLEFVDDVYTENDVSATLSDMSYIIDEIKQRLATEK
;
A
#
# COMPACT_ATOMS: atom_id res chain seq x y z
N MET A 1 -14.08 39.31 -16.76
CA MET A 1 -14.42 38.02 -17.40
C MET A 1 -13.18 37.14 -17.37
N VAL A 2 -13.19 36.04 -16.61
CA VAL A 2 -12.07 35.09 -16.60
C VAL A 2 -12.12 34.34 -17.92
N ASN A 3 -11.14 34.59 -18.79
CA ASN A 3 -10.97 33.87 -20.04
C ASN A 3 -10.62 32.42 -19.68
N LYS A 4 -11.62 31.53 -19.66
CA LYS A 4 -11.42 30.09 -19.48
C LYS A 4 -10.78 29.58 -20.76
N GLN A 5 -9.45 29.68 -20.87
CA GLN A 5 -8.71 28.82 -21.78
C GLN A 5 -9.06 27.39 -21.39
N GLN A 6 -9.84 26.71 -22.22
CA GLN A 6 -10.06 25.28 -22.09
C GLN A 6 -8.68 24.62 -22.14
N LEU A 7 -8.27 24.04 -21.02
CA LEU A 7 -7.13 23.15 -20.95
C LEU A 7 -7.47 21.94 -21.83
N SER A 8 -7.05 21.98 -23.10
CA SER A 8 -7.02 20.80 -23.96
C SER A 8 -5.91 19.88 -23.46
N ILE A 9 -6.23 19.13 -22.42
CA ILE A 9 -5.41 18.05 -21.93
C ILE A 9 -5.66 16.90 -22.92
N THR A 10 -4.58 16.42 -23.53
CA THR A 10 -4.58 15.25 -24.40
C THR A 10 -5.36 14.14 -23.68
N HIS A 11 -6.43 13.65 -24.30
CA HIS A 11 -7.18 12.54 -23.74
C HIS A 11 -6.21 11.36 -23.66
N ILE A 12 -5.73 11.04 -22.46
CA ILE A 12 -4.85 9.89 -22.30
C ILE A 12 -5.68 8.67 -22.63
N ASP A 13 -5.17 7.85 -23.55
CA ASP A 13 -5.89 6.71 -24.07
C ASP A 13 -6.12 5.68 -22.97
N ASN A 14 -7.40 5.40 -22.69
CA ASN A 14 -7.78 4.43 -21.67
C ASN A 14 -7.25 3.02 -22.02
N GLU A 15 -7.07 2.73 -23.31
CA GLU A 15 -6.63 1.41 -23.78
C GLU A 15 -5.23 1.05 -23.29
N ILE A 16 -4.32 2.04 -23.19
CA ILE A 16 -2.94 1.82 -22.71
C ILE A 16 -2.93 1.31 -21.28
N PHE A 17 -3.71 1.95 -20.40
CA PHE A 17 -3.76 1.54 -19.00
C PHE A 17 -4.56 0.26 -18.78
N GLU A 18 -5.58 0.01 -19.61
CA GLU A 18 -6.31 -1.26 -19.60
C GLU A 18 -5.36 -2.42 -19.92
N ALA A 19 -4.57 -2.29 -20.99
CA ALA A 19 -3.56 -3.30 -21.34
C ALA A 19 -2.50 -3.45 -20.24
N ARG A 20 -2.00 -2.34 -19.70
CA ARG A 20 -0.95 -2.33 -18.66
C ARG A 20 -1.37 -3.05 -17.38
N PHE A 21 -2.62 -2.85 -16.92
CA PHE A 21 -3.13 -3.40 -15.67
C PHE A 21 -4.07 -4.59 -15.85
N SER A 22 -4.11 -5.19 -17.04
CA SER A 22 -4.92 -6.36 -17.39
C SER A 22 -4.69 -7.60 -16.50
N PHE A 23 -3.53 -7.68 -15.83
CA PHE A 23 -3.22 -8.75 -14.87
C PHE A 23 -3.96 -8.61 -13.53
N VAL A 24 -4.55 -7.45 -13.24
CA VAL A 24 -5.37 -7.20 -12.05
C VAL A 24 -6.82 -7.60 -12.34
N LYS A 25 -7.24 -8.76 -11.84
CA LYS A 25 -8.58 -9.33 -12.06
C LYS A 25 -9.69 -8.63 -11.28
N ASN A 26 -9.35 -7.94 -10.19
CA ASN A 26 -10.33 -7.19 -9.41
C ASN A 26 -10.64 -5.86 -10.12
N ASP A 27 -11.85 -5.75 -10.67
CA ASP A 27 -12.29 -4.58 -11.45
C ASP A 27 -12.19 -3.27 -10.67
N PHE A 28 -12.60 -3.26 -9.40
CA PHE A 28 -12.54 -2.05 -8.58
C PHE A 28 -11.11 -1.59 -8.33
N ILE A 29 -10.20 -2.52 -7.99
CA ILE A 29 -8.79 -2.18 -7.77
C ILE A 29 -8.16 -1.70 -9.09
N ARG A 30 -8.42 -2.42 -10.19
CA ARG A 30 -7.92 -2.06 -11.53
C ARG A 30 -8.40 -0.68 -11.94
N GLU A 31 -9.70 -0.37 -11.80
CA GLU A 31 -10.26 0.93 -12.17
C GLU A 31 -9.65 2.06 -11.33
N ASN A 32 -9.54 1.88 -10.01
CA ASN A 32 -8.90 2.88 -9.15
C ASN A 32 -7.43 3.11 -9.55
N ILE A 33 -6.67 2.05 -9.82
CA ILE A 33 -5.28 2.17 -10.29
C ILE A 33 -5.21 2.93 -11.63
N LYS A 34 -6.11 2.65 -12.58
CA LYS A 34 -6.17 3.37 -13.86
C LYS A 34 -6.45 4.86 -13.65
N ILE A 35 -7.37 5.22 -12.75
CA ILE A 35 -7.67 6.62 -12.42
C ILE A 35 -6.40 7.32 -11.90
N TYR A 36 -5.69 6.72 -10.94
CA TYR A 36 -4.45 7.28 -10.42
C TYR A 36 -3.34 7.34 -11.47
N ALA A 37 -3.20 6.33 -12.33
CA ALA A 37 -2.20 6.32 -13.40
C ALA A 37 -2.47 7.41 -14.45
N ARG A 38 -3.74 7.63 -14.82
CA ARG A 38 -4.14 8.76 -15.67
C ARG A 38 -3.81 10.09 -15.03
N TYR A 39 -4.09 10.24 -13.74
CA TYR A 39 -3.76 11.46 -13.00
C TYR A 39 -2.26 11.71 -12.97
N LEU A 40 -1.43 10.68 -12.74
CA LEU A 40 0.02 10.78 -12.82
C LEU A 40 0.51 11.27 -14.19
N THR A 41 0.00 10.68 -15.27
CA THR A 41 0.37 11.11 -16.62
C THR A 41 -0.09 12.54 -16.90
N PHE A 42 -1.26 12.94 -16.39
CA PHE A 42 -1.71 14.32 -16.45
C PHE A 42 -0.73 15.26 -15.72
N LEU A 43 -0.39 14.98 -14.46
CA LEU A 43 0.54 15.81 -13.67
C LEU A 43 1.90 15.94 -14.35
N TYR A 44 2.45 14.82 -14.82
CA TYR A 44 3.74 14.79 -15.50
C TYR A 44 3.71 15.60 -16.81
N SER A 45 2.66 15.43 -17.62
CA SER A 45 2.50 16.17 -18.87
C SER A 45 2.26 17.65 -18.64
N PHE A 46 1.47 18.00 -17.61
CA PHE A 46 1.18 19.37 -17.23
C PHE A 46 2.45 20.10 -16.78
N GLY A 47 3.26 19.48 -15.92
CA GLY A 47 4.53 20.03 -15.46
C GLY A 47 5.54 20.29 -16.58
N ARG A 48 5.54 19.46 -17.63
CA ARG A 48 6.44 19.63 -18.78
C ARG A 48 5.94 20.60 -19.85
N LYS A 49 4.62 20.72 -20.02
CA LYS A 49 4.01 21.54 -21.07
C LYS A 49 4.01 23.03 -20.73
N TYR A 50 3.94 23.37 -19.44
CA TYR A 50 3.81 24.74 -18.98
C TYR A 50 5.05 25.18 -18.20
N ASN A 51 5.47 26.43 -18.39
CA ASN A 51 6.53 27.02 -17.56
C ASN A 51 5.92 27.48 -16.22
N LEU A 52 5.93 26.58 -15.23
CA LEU A 52 5.27 26.79 -13.94
C LEU A 52 6.21 27.44 -12.92
N HIS A 53 5.63 28.11 -11.93
CA HIS A 53 6.38 28.63 -10.79
C HIS A 53 7.05 27.48 -10.02
N PRO A 54 8.29 27.65 -9.48
CA PRO A 54 9.01 26.59 -8.76
C PRO A 54 8.19 25.90 -7.66
N ASP A 55 7.41 26.65 -6.87
CA ASP A 55 6.58 26.08 -5.80
C ASP A 55 5.48 25.13 -6.33
N ILE A 56 4.95 25.43 -7.53
CA ILE A 56 3.97 24.58 -8.20
C ILE A 56 4.67 23.32 -8.71
N VAL A 57 5.86 23.46 -9.30
CA VAL A 57 6.68 22.32 -9.77
C VAL A 57 6.99 21.38 -8.62
N PHE A 58 7.44 21.92 -7.49
CA PHE A 58 7.70 21.16 -6.26
C PHE A 58 6.46 20.38 -5.81
N SER A 59 5.30 21.04 -5.76
CA SER A 59 4.03 20.40 -5.38
C SER A 59 3.63 19.28 -6.35
N LEU A 60 3.80 19.50 -7.66
CA LEU A 60 3.56 18.48 -8.69
C LEU A 60 4.45 17.26 -8.53
N TYR A 61 5.75 17.46 -8.27
CA TYR A 61 6.69 16.36 -8.06
C TYR A 61 6.34 15.54 -6.81
N LYS A 62 5.97 16.23 -5.74
CA LYS A 62 5.48 15.61 -4.51
C LYS A 62 4.22 14.78 -4.77
N ASP A 63 3.24 15.32 -5.48
CA ASP A 63 2.02 14.60 -5.86
C ASP A 63 2.33 13.36 -6.70
N ILE A 64 3.20 13.48 -7.71
CA ILE A 64 3.60 12.33 -8.53
C ILE A 64 4.19 11.21 -7.67
N ILE A 65 5.02 11.55 -6.69
CA ILE A 65 5.60 10.57 -5.76
C ILE A 65 4.51 9.92 -4.89
N ILE A 66 3.57 10.71 -4.36
CA ILE A 66 2.44 10.22 -3.55
C ILE A 66 1.59 9.22 -4.34
N TYR A 67 1.12 9.61 -5.52
CA TYR A 67 0.22 8.78 -6.30
C TYR A 67 0.91 7.54 -6.85
N SER A 68 2.22 7.62 -7.15
CA SER A 68 3.02 6.44 -7.50
C SER A 68 3.09 5.44 -6.33
N ALA A 69 3.31 5.94 -5.11
CA ALA A 69 3.32 5.10 -3.91
C ALA A 69 1.96 4.43 -3.66
N GLN A 70 0.86 5.14 -3.88
CA GLN A 70 -0.50 4.60 -3.72
C GLN A 70 -0.81 3.49 -4.73
N ILE A 71 -0.41 3.64 -6.00
CA ILE A 71 -0.55 2.60 -7.02
C ILE A 71 0.24 1.36 -6.61
N VAL A 72 1.50 1.54 -6.21
CA VAL A 72 2.38 0.46 -5.76
C VAL A 72 1.80 -0.26 -4.54
N GLU A 73 1.32 0.48 -3.54
CA GLU A 73 0.70 -0.07 -2.33
C GLU A 73 -0.56 -0.88 -2.68
N ALA A 74 -1.42 -0.37 -3.56
CA ALA A 74 -2.61 -1.08 -4.03
C ALA A 74 -2.27 -2.38 -4.78
N LEU A 75 -1.25 -2.35 -5.64
CA LEU A 75 -0.79 -3.52 -6.39
C LEU A 75 -0.16 -4.58 -5.49
N CYS A 76 0.66 -4.18 -4.52
CA CYS A 76 1.23 -5.10 -3.53
C CYS A 76 0.13 -5.72 -2.67
N HIS A 77 -0.87 -4.94 -2.25
CA HIS A 77 -2.01 -5.46 -1.51
C HIS A 77 -2.78 -6.48 -2.34
N TYR A 78 -3.01 -6.20 -3.62
CA TYR A 78 -3.65 -7.13 -4.54
C TYR A 78 -2.82 -8.40 -4.73
N LEU A 79 -1.51 -8.30 -4.95
CA LEU A 79 -0.61 -9.45 -5.07
C LEU A 79 -0.72 -10.37 -3.85
N ILE A 80 -0.56 -9.82 -2.64
CA ILE A 80 -0.64 -10.61 -1.40
C ILE A 80 -2.03 -11.25 -1.25
N SER A 81 -3.09 -10.52 -1.61
CA SER A 81 -4.45 -11.08 -1.58
C SER A 81 -4.60 -12.28 -2.51
N GLU A 82 -4.03 -12.23 -3.72
CA GLU A 82 -4.09 -13.33 -4.67
C GLU A 82 -3.20 -14.51 -4.24
N LEU A 83 -2.00 -14.24 -3.71
CA LEU A 83 -1.12 -15.29 -3.16
C LEU A 83 -1.76 -16.05 -2.00
N ILE A 84 -2.52 -15.35 -1.14
CA ILE A 84 -3.25 -15.99 -0.03
C ILE A 84 -4.44 -16.82 -0.54
N LYS A 85 -5.07 -16.42 -1.66
CA LYS A 85 -6.21 -17.15 -2.24
C LYS A 85 -5.78 -18.41 -3.00
N ASN A 86 -4.63 -18.38 -3.67
CA ASN A 86 -4.23 -19.43 -4.61
C ASN A 86 -3.56 -20.65 -3.94
N ASP A 87 -2.99 -20.56 -2.73
CA ASP A 87 -2.68 -21.73 -1.89
C ASP A 87 -2.26 -21.38 -0.43
N GLU A 88 -2.32 -22.38 0.48
CA GLU A 88 -2.28 -22.36 1.97
C GLU A 88 -1.04 -21.74 2.70
N VAL A 89 -0.49 -20.63 2.22
CA VAL A 89 0.64 -19.94 2.88
C VAL A 89 0.22 -18.70 3.66
N GLU A 90 -1.07 -18.54 3.98
CA GLU A 90 -1.58 -17.47 4.85
C GLU A 90 -0.75 -17.37 6.14
N ASN A 91 -0.41 -18.50 6.77
CA ASN A 91 0.43 -18.53 7.96
C ASN A 91 1.91 -18.22 7.71
N LYS A 92 2.45 -18.53 6.52
CA LYS A 92 3.85 -18.21 6.14
C LYS A 92 3.98 -16.71 5.89
N ILE A 93 3.02 -16.13 5.18
CA ILE A 93 3.02 -14.71 4.80
C ILE A 93 2.63 -13.83 6.00
N LEU A 94 1.51 -14.13 6.65
CA LEU A 94 0.97 -13.29 7.73
C LEU A 94 1.60 -13.57 9.09
N GLY A 95 2.18 -14.76 9.25
CA GLY A 95 2.66 -15.26 10.53
C GLY A 95 1.52 -15.61 11.48
N ARG A 96 1.88 -15.86 12.75
CA ARG A 96 0.92 -16.11 13.82
C ARG A 96 0.93 -14.98 14.85
N GLU A 97 -0.19 -14.79 15.53
CA GLU A 97 -0.33 -13.84 16.65
C GLU A 97 -0.81 -14.57 17.90
N TRP A 98 -0.40 -14.07 19.07
CA TRP A 98 -1.01 -14.49 20.34
C TRP A 98 -2.37 -13.83 20.47
N ARG A 99 -3.42 -14.65 20.63
CA ARG A 99 -4.77 -14.17 20.91
C ARG A 99 -5.20 -14.67 22.28
N LYS A 100 -5.63 -13.73 23.11
CA LYS A 100 -6.28 -14.03 24.39
C LYS A 100 -7.65 -14.64 24.10
N VAL A 101 -7.86 -15.86 24.56
CA VAL A 101 -9.15 -16.55 24.49
C VAL A 101 -9.69 -16.60 25.92
N SER A 102 -10.80 -15.89 26.15
CA SER A 102 -11.53 -16.00 27.40
C SER A 102 -12.28 -17.33 27.40
N LEU A 103 -11.99 -18.17 28.37
CA LEU A 103 -12.77 -19.38 28.62
C LEU A 103 -14.01 -18.99 29.42
N MET A 104 -15.05 -18.49 28.75
CA MET A 104 -16.34 -18.27 29.41
C MET A 104 -16.96 -19.57 29.95
N ASN A 105 -16.46 -20.75 29.56
CA ASN A 105 -17.07 -22.06 29.86
C ASN A 105 -16.12 -23.11 30.50
N CYS A 106 -14.97 -22.74 31.07
CA CYS A 106 -14.22 -23.69 31.90
C CYS A 106 -14.77 -23.69 33.32
N LYS A 107 -15.86 -24.46 33.52
CA LYS A 107 -16.43 -24.81 34.84
C LYS A 107 -15.48 -25.65 35.72
N LEU A 108 -14.27 -25.93 35.27
CA LEU A 108 -13.30 -26.73 35.99
C LEU A 108 -12.01 -25.92 36.09
N LEU A 109 -11.61 -25.63 37.33
CA LEU A 109 -10.22 -25.44 37.84
C LEU A 109 -10.02 -24.24 38.78
N LEU A 110 -11.05 -23.50 39.17
CA LEU A 110 -10.99 -22.64 40.36
C LEU A 110 -12.28 -22.85 41.18
N PRO A 111 -12.22 -23.04 42.51
CA PRO A 111 -13.40 -22.82 43.33
C PRO A 111 -13.85 -21.37 43.11
N GLU A 112 -15.15 -21.17 42.90
CA GLU A 112 -15.76 -19.83 42.83
C GLU A 112 -15.38 -19.05 44.09
N LEU A 113 -14.43 -18.13 43.96
CA LEU A 113 -14.10 -17.17 45.02
C LEU A 113 -15.05 -15.99 44.85
N GLU A 114 -16.18 -16.05 45.55
CA GLU A 114 -17.08 -14.92 45.70
C GLU A 114 -16.49 -13.95 46.74
N ILE A 115 -15.85 -12.88 46.28
CA ILE A 115 -15.41 -11.78 47.15
C ILE A 115 -16.44 -10.66 47.00
N GLN A 116 -17.39 -10.58 47.93
CA GLN A 116 -18.28 -9.43 48.03
C GLN A 116 -17.64 -8.30 48.84
N ALA A 117 -17.02 -7.36 48.12
CA ALA A 117 -17.20 -5.91 48.29
C ALA A 117 -16.30 -5.18 47.27
N GLY A 118 -16.87 -4.75 46.13
CA GLY A 118 -16.24 -3.80 45.21
C GLY A 118 -15.87 -4.32 43.82
N SER A 119 -16.84 -4.80 43.02
CA SER A 119 -16.81 -4.78 41.54
C SER A 119 -15.58 -5.36 40.81
N TYR A 120 -14.98 -6.44 41.31
CA TYR A 120 -13.94 -7.16 40.57
C TYR A 120 -14.51 -8.41 39.89
N ARG A 121 -14.13 -8.64 38.63
CA ARG A 121 -14.39 -9.89 37.89
C ARG A 121 -13.07 -10.62 37.70
N VAL A 122 -12.92 -11.79 38.31
CA VAL A 122 -11.77 -12.68 38.08
C VAL A 122 -12.13 -13.61 36.92
N SER A 123 -11.25 -13.70 35.91
CA SER A 123 -11.43 -14.60 34.77
C SER A 123 -10.11 -15.23 34.35
N THR A 124 -10.13 -16.52 34.04
CA THR A 124 -8.98 -17.23 33.48
C THR A 124 -8.79 -16.88 32.00
N ILE A 125 -7.58 -16.46 31.62
CA ILE A 125 -7.20 -16.16 30.23
C ILE A 125 -6.20 -17.21 29.77
N ILE A 126 -6.47 -17.83 28.62
CA ILE A 126 -5.46 -18.62 27.90
C ILE A 126 -5.02 -17.85 26.67
N GLU A 127 -3.73 -17.80 26.41
CA GLU A 127 -3.18 -17.26 25.17
C GLU A 127 -2.95 -18.41 24.19
N LYS A 128 -3.57 -18.32 23.01
CA LYS A 128 -3.34 -19.28 21.93
C LYS A 128 -2.69 -18.57 20.75
N LYS A 129 -1.67 -19.20 20.18
CA LYS A 129 -1.04 -18.73 18.94
C LYS A 129 -1.95 -19.12 17.77
N VAL A 130 -2.55 -18.12 17.11
CA VAL A 130 -3.48 -18.31 15.98
C VAL A 130 -2.93 -17.68 14.70
N GLY A 131 -3.34 -18.18 13.54
CA GLY A 131 -3.01 -17.56 12.26
C GLY A 131 -3.55 -16.14 12.18
N LYS A 132 -2.73 -15.19 11.73
CA LYS A 132 -3.23 -13.85 11.43
C LYS A 132 -4.15 -13.92 10.22
N ARG A 133 -5.14 -13.03 10.18
CA ARG A 133 -6.00 -12.85 9.00
C ARG A 133 -5.55 -11.63 8.21
N PHE A 134 -5.61 -11.72 6.89
CA PHE A 134 -5.36 -10.57 6.05
C PHE A 134 -6.47 -9.52 6.26
N LYS A 135 -6.09 -8.28 6.54
CA LYS A 135 -7.03 -7.19 6.84
C LYS A 135 -7.04 -6.19 5.69
N ASN A 136 -8.20 -5.65 5.33
CA ASN A 136 -8.30 -4.62 4.29
C ASN A 136 -7.61 -3.29 4.66
N LYS A 137 -7.25 -3.10 5.93
CA LYS A 137 -6.51 -1.94 6.43
C LYS A 137 -5.18 -2.40 6.99
N ILE A 138 -4.17 -2.45 6.13
CA ILE A 138 -2.78 -2.76 6.48
C ILE A 138 -1.94 -1.51 6.26
N ASN A 139 -0.96 -1.25 7.13
CA ASN A 139 -0.03 -0.16 6.91
C ASN A 139 1.07 -0.59 5.93
N PHE A 140 1.66 0.37 5.23
CA PHE A 140 2.64 0.07 4.19
C PHE A 140 3.84 -0.75 4.70
N LYS A 141 4.30 -0.50 5.94
CA LYS A 141 5.35 -1.32 6.57
C LYS A 141 4.99 -2.81 6.63
N LYS A 142 3.83 -3.16 7.17
CA LYS A 142 3.39 -4.56 7.25
C LYS A 142 3.18 -5.18 5.87
N LEU A 143 2.78 -4.37 4.88
CA LEU A 143 2.65 -4.86 3.51
C LEU A 143 4.01 -5.25 2.93
N ILE A 144 5.07 -4.50 3.24
CA ILE A 144 6.46 -4.85 2.88
C ILE A 144 6.87 -6.15 3.58
N ASP A 145 6.61 -6.29 4.88
CA ASP A 145 6.90 -7.52 5.63
C ASP A 145 6.21 -8.74 4.97
N TYR A 146 4.97 -8.58 4.51
CA TYR A 146 4.24 -9.64 3.79
C TYR A 146 4.85 -9.96 2.42
N CYS A 147 5.32 -8.95 1.69
CA CYS A 147 6.02 -9.14 0.42
C CYS A 147 7.34 -9.91 0.62
N GLU A 148 8.07 -9.62 1.69
CA GLU A 148 9.30 -10.33 2.06
C GLU A 148 9.01 -11.79 2.41
N HIS A 149 8.02 -12.05 3.26
CA HIS A 149 7.62 -13.42 3.61
C HIS A 149 7.04 -14.22 2.42
N ALA A 150 6.47 -13.53 1.44
CA ALA A 150 6.03 -14.12 0.17
C ALA A 150 7.20 -14.50 -0.76
N GLY A 151 8.45 -14.16 -0.39
CA GLY A 151 9.66 -14.52 -1.13
C GLY A 151 9.92 -13.63 -2.34
N LEU A 152 9.47 -12.37 -2.31
CA LEU A 152 9.78 -11.44 -3.41
C LEU A 152 11.26 -11.01 -3.38
N PRO A 153 11.85 -10.66 -4.54
CA PRO A 153 13.28 -10.35 -4.63
C PRO A 153 13.71 -9.21 -3.70
N GLU A 154 14.94 -9.26 -3.17
CA GLU A 154 15.47 -8.22 -2.28
C GLU A 154 15.39 -6.81 -2.91
N MET A 155 15.66 -6.71 -4.22
CA MET A 155 15.56 -5.44 -4.95
C MET A 155 14.13 -4.89 -4.96
N PHE A 156 13.13 -5.76 -5.05
CA PHE A 156 11.72 -5.38 -4.96
C PHE A 156 11.41 -4.81 -3.56
N ILE A 157 11.84 -5.48 -2.51
CA ILE A 157 11.65 -5.06 -1.12
C ILE A 157 12.33 -3.71 -0.83
N LYS A 158 13.55 -3.53 -1.36
CA LYS A 158 14.30 -2.28 -1.22
C LYS A 158 13.58 -1.11 -1.88
N ARG A 159 13.06 -1.30 -3.10
CA ARG A 159 12.31 -0.24 -3.81
C ARG A 159 10.98 0.07 -3.12
N LEU A 160 10.26 -0.93 -2.61
CA LEU A 160 9.05 -0.69 -1.79
C LEU A 160 9.34 0.11 -0.53
N SER A 161 10.44 -0.21 0.16
CA SER A 161 10.88 0.55 1.33
C SER A 161 11.17 2.01 0.96
N GLY A 162 11.78 2.24 -0.22
CA GLY A 162 11.94 3.58 -0.79
C GLY A 162 10.62 4.34 -0.98
N PHE A 163 9.57 3.67 -1.48
CA PHE A 163 8.22 4.26 -1.56
C PHE A 163 7.63 4.59 -0.19
N LYS A 164 7.80 3.69 0.80
CA LYS A 164 7.36 3.94 2.18
C LYS A 164 8.01 5.19 2.76
N ASP A 165 9.32 5.32 2.57
CA ASP A 165 10.10 6.44 3.13
C ASP A 165 9.78 7.75 2.42
N LYS A 166 9.65 7.73 1.09
CA LYS A 166 9.16 8.87 0.30
C LYS A 166 7.79 9.31 0.79
N ARG A 167 6.82 8.40 0.88
CA ARG A 167 5.46 8.67 1.41
C ARG A 167 5.50 9.24 2.83
N ASN A 168 6.35 8.72 3.71
CA ASN A 168 6.43 9.20 5.09
C ASN A 168 6.96 10.64 5.15
N LYS A 169 7.96 11.01 4.34
CA LYS A 169 8.49 12.38 4.26
C LYS A 169 7.43 13.42 3.85
N ILE A 170 6.34 13.01 3.21
CA ILE A 170 5.21 13.91 2.90
C ILE A 170 4.46 14.36 4.16
N HIS A 171 4.47 13.59 5.25
CA HIS A 171 3.86 14.00 6.51
C HIS A 171 4.73 15.06 7.19
N ILE A 172 4.31 16.33 7.11
CA ILE A 172 5.07 17.48 7.59
C ILE A 172 5.54 17.32 9.05
N GLY A 173 4.70 16.71 9.89
CA GLY A 173 5.03 16.46 11.30
C GLY A 173 6.13 15.40 11.54
N SER A 174 6.64 14.76 10.49
CA SER A 174 7.76 13.79 10.56
C SER A 174 9.06 14.34 9.98
N LEU A 175 9.07 15.59 9.52
CA LEU A 175 10.23 16.23 8.95
C LEU A 175 11.06 16.93 10.03
N GLU A 176 12.36 16.66 10.05
CA GLU A 176 13.34 17.36 10.89
C GLU A 176 13.96 18.58 10.18
N PHE A 177 13.60 18.80 8.91
CA PHE A 177 14.14 19.84 8.03
C PHE A 177 13.05 20.39 7.09
N VAL A 178 13.34 21.53 6.43
CA VAL A 178 12.44 22.13 5.43
C VAL A 178 12.38 21.22 4.19
N ASP A 179 11.19 20.78 3.82
CA ASP A 179 10.96 19.93 2.65
C ASP A 179 10.71 20.81 1.42
N ASP A 180 11.79 21.19 0.73
CA ASP A 180 11.79 22.07 -0.45
C ASP A 180 12.56 21.50 -1.68
N VAL A 181 12.99 20.24 -1.65
CA VAL A 181 13.99 19.72 -2.62
C VAL A 181 13.54 18.55 -3.51
N TYR A 182 12.24 18.36 -3.79
CA TYR A 182 11.88 17.36 -4.82
C TYR A 182 12.33 17.83 -6.20
N THR A 183 13.04 16.96 -6.92
CA THR A 183 13.58 17.23 -8.26
C THR A 183 12.95 16.34 -9.33
N GLU A 184 13.16 16.68 -10.61
CA GLU A 184 12.75 15.84 -11.73
C GLU A 184 13.43 14.46 -11.70
N ASN A 185 14.65 14.39 -11.16
CA ASN A 185 15.37 13.13 -10.97
C ASN A 185 14.65 12.23 -9.95
N ASP A 186 14.10 12.80 -8.88
CA ASP A 186 13.32 12.05 -7.89
C ASP A 186 12.04 11.48 -8.50
N VAL A 187 11.37 12.27 -9.34
CA VAL A 187 10.19 11.81 -10.10
C VAL A 187 10.57 10.68 -11.05
N SER A 188 11.62 10.87 -11.85
CA SER A 188 12.08 9.88 -12.83
C SER A 188 12.50 8.57 -12.17
N ALA A 189 13.25 8.64 -11.07
CA ALA A 189 13.62 7.47 -10.27
C ALA A 189 12.38 6.76 -9.71
N THR A 190 11.40 7.53 -9.21
CA THR A 190 10.16 6.97 -8.66
C THR A 190 9.31 6.26 -9.73
N LEU A 191 9.18 6.84 -10.91
CA LEU A 191 8.46 6.20 -12.02
C LEU A 191 9.16 4.94 -12.52
N SER A 192 10.50 4.95 -12.55
CA SER A 192 11.31 3.77 -12.86
C SER A 192 11.11 2.64 -11.83
N ASP A 193 11.15 2.98 -10.54
CA ASP A 193 10.88 2.02 -9.46
C ASP A 193 9.46 1.45 -9.51
N MET A 194 8.47 2.30 -9.79
CA MET A 194 7.08 1.86 -9.98
C MET A 194 6.96 0.88 -11.14
N SER A 195 7.60 1.17 -12.28
CA SER A 195 7.55 0.28 -13.45
C SER A 195 8.15 -1.09 -13.13
N TYR A 196 9.33 -1.11 -12.50
CA TYR A 196 9.98 -2.35 -12.08
C TYR A 196 9.06 -3.19 -11.16
N ILE A 197 8.44 -2.56 -10.17
CA ILE A 197 7.52 -3.24 -9.24
C ILE A 197 6.31 -3.81 -9.98
N ILE A 198 5.71 -3.04 -10.90
CA ILE A 198 4.57 -3.50 -11.71
C ILE A 198 4.95 -4.77 -12.50
N ASP A 199 6.13 -4.76 -13.13
CA ASP A 199 6.59 -5.88 -13.95
C ASP A 199 6.86 -7.13 -13.11
N GLU A 200 7.50 -6.99 -11.94
CA GLU A 200 7.71 -8.09 -10.98
C GLU A 200 6.38 -8.68 -10.48
N ILE A 201 5.40 -7.84 -10.12
CA ILE A 201 4.07 -8.30 -9.68
C ILE A 201 3.39 -9.07 -10.81
N LYS A 202 3.43 -8.55 -12.03
CA LYS A 202 2.85 -9.19 -13.21
C LYS A 202 3.49 -10.55 -13.47
N GLN A 203 4.81 -10.66 -13.40
CA GLN A 203 5.54 -11.92 -13.57
C GLN A 203 5.15 -12.92 -12.48
N ARG A 204 5.16 -12.50 -11.21
CA ARG A 204 4.80 -13.37 -10.08
C ARG A 204 3.39 -13.95 -10.20
N LEU A 205 2.42 -13.12 -10.61
CA LEU A 205 1.03 -13.56 -10.81
C LEU A 205 0.84 -14.44 -12.05
N ALA A 206 1.75 -14.36 -13.03
CA ALA A 206 1.72 -15.21 -14.21
C ALA A 206 2.29 -16.61 -13.91
N THR A 207 3.31 -16.72 -13.04
CA THR A 207 3.93 -18.00 -12.66
C THR A 207 3.09 -18.86 -11.72
N GLU A 208 2.08 -18.28 -11.07
CA GLU A 208 1.18 -18.96 -10.11
C GLU A 208 -0.12 -19.46 -10.78
N LYS A 209 -0.18 -19.48 -12.13
CA LYS A 209 -1.23 -20.11 -12.94
C LYS A 209 -0.73 -21.41 -13.54
#